data_AF-A0A957IRR6-F1
#
_entry.id   AF-A0A957IRR6-F1
#
_cell.length_a   1.000
_cell.length_b   1.000
_cell.length_c   1.000
_cell.angle_alpha   90.00
_cell.angle_beta   90.00
_cell.angle_gamma   90.00
#
_symmetry.space_group_name_H-M   'P 1'
#
loop_
_entity.id
_entity.type
_entity.pdbx_description
1 polymer ?
#
loop_
_entity_poly.entity_id
_entity_poly.type
_entity_poly.pdbx_seq_one_letter_code
_entity_poly.pdbx_strand_id
1 'polypeptide(L)'
;MALVNEMTTAITPDRMAQASPETAVNVVVDKEVYYGLWGAQDVMVAWGIDGWQPVDEEHRPPMTTLERGVLHTPMRQEAGMLVARLTVPDEARLDYGFLVTTARNGRFITPTWDGDYFVPPQTETAVVVPPHFQTQLAIVQTLATPFTFASILPIIMGLGTYLYRQTRLNQPKLAQKLVYLRDLLLELVSRDMKLRYKRSFLGTAWSVINPLSQLLVFAFIFQFVLPVNIPNYTLFLFIGILVWNWFSGSLYAGASVIISNPSLIIQPGFPVAILPIVAVASQLVHFLIAIPILLAMLLIKGVPLTATILLLPIIILLQTIFTIGLTYYMAAIQVTFRDIEYLLGIALMLGFYLTPVFYDIANMPEQYQFVYQLNPIVTLLNAYRAILLHGQLPNLPSLLILTGISLLLLSFGYRTFQNASYHFVEEL
;
A
#
# COMPACT_ATOMS: atom_id res chain seq x y z
N MET A 1 17.93 -31.35 26.27
CA MET A 1 18.13 -30.31 27.32
C MET A 1 19.20 -29.29 26.89
N ALA A 2 19.27 -28.97 25.59
CA ALA A 2 20.32 -28.14 24.98
C ALA A 2 19.76 -27.28 23.82
N LEU A 3 18.55 -26.73 23.97
CA LEU A 3 17.84 -26.01 22.90
C LEU A 3 17.27 -24.65 23.35
N VAL A 4 17.81 -24.07 24.42
CA VAL A 4 17.46 -22.71 24.90
C VAL A 4 18.67 -21.76 24.84
N ASN A 5 19.84 -22.26 24.39
CA ASN A 5 21.12 -21.53 24.43
C ASN A 5 21.58 -20.94 23.08
N GLU A 6 20.74 -20.89 22.04
CA GLU A 6 21.16 -20.42 20.70
C GLU A 6 20.36 -19.24 20.12
N MET A 7 19.53 -18.54 20.91
CA MET A 7 18.82 -17.33 20.45
C MET A 7 19.41 -16.01 20.97
N THR A 8 20.66 -16.00 21.44
CA THR A 8 21.33 -14.81 21.99
C THR A 8 22.55 -14.37 21.17
N THR A 9 22.50 -14.53 19.85
CA THR A 9 23.50 -13.97 18.93
C THR A 9 22.82 -13.55 17.63
N ALA A 10 23.04 -12.28 17.25
CA ALA A 10 22.39 -11.49 16.19
C ALA A 10 20.99 -10.99 16.60
N ILE A 11 20.78 -9.72 16.93
CA ILE A 11 21.13 -8.50 16.19
C ILE A 11 21.45 -7.40 17.23
N THR A 12 22.56 -6.70 17.05
CA THR A 12 22.87 -5.46 17.77
C THR A 12 22.37 -4.31 16.90
N PRO A 13 21.28 -3.59 17.26
CA PRO A 13 21.09 -2.24 16.79
C PRO A 13 21.93 -1.31 17.68
N ASP A 14 22.59 -0.34 17.05
CA ASP A 14 23.55 0.60 17.63
C ASP A 14 23.36 0.96 19.12
N ARG A 15 24.47 0.83 19.87
CA ARG A 15 24.66 1.47 21.18
C ARG A 15 24.27 2.95 21.09
N MET A 16 23.20 3.37 21.74
CA MET A 16 22.79 4.77 21.80
C MET A 16 22.53 5.20 23.25
N ALA A 17 23.52 5.96 23.76
CA ALA A 17 23.56 6.74 25.00
C ALA A 17 23.47 5.96 26.34
N GLN A 18 24.64 5.57 26.85
CA GLN A 18 24.85 5.41 28.30
C GLN A 18 24.40 6.70 28.99
N ALA A 19 23.47 6.59 29.95
CA ALA A 19 23.37 7.61 30.98
C ALA A 19 24.75 7.67 31.66
N SER A 20 25.36 8.85 31.65
CA SER A 20 26.67 9.07 32.27
C SER A 20 26.60 8.62 33.74
N PRO A 21 27.57 7.85 34.26
CA PRO A 21 27.56 7.32 35.62
C PRO A 21 27.60 8.41 36.71
N GLU A 22 27.73 9.68 36.33
CA GLU A 22 27.81 10.84 37.23
C GLU A 22 26.52 11.70 37.30
N THR A 23 25.43 11.33 36.58
CA THR A 23 24.17 12.11 36.60
C THR A 23 22.97 11.35 37.19
N ALA A 24 23.21 10.28 37.94
CA ALA A 24 22.22 9.82 38.92
C ALA A 24 22.41 10.73 40.16
N VAL A 25 21.40 11.30 40.78
CA VAL A 25 20.38 10.65 41.59
C VAL A 25 19.49 11.82 42.08
N ASN A 26 18.15 11.76 41.93
CA ASN A 26 17.12 12.37 42.83
C ASN A 26 15.84 12.87 42.15
N VAL A 27 15.73 12.91 40.81
CA VAL A 27 14.46 13.28 40.16
C VAL A 27 13.92 12.09 39.39
N VAL A 28 12.85 11.50 39.92
CA VAL A 28 12.05 10.46 39.28
C VAL A 28 10.71 11.05 38.85
N VAL A 29 10.21 10.61 37.69
CA VAL A 29 8.91 11.00 37.14
C VAL A 29 8.03 9.76 36.97
N ASP A 30 6.74 9.92 37.26
CA ASP A 30 5.76 8.87 37.01
C ASP A 30 5.30 8.90 35.55
N LYS A 31 5.40 7.77 34.87
CA LYS A 31 4.88 7.54 33.52
C LYS A 31 3.79 6.48 33.57
N GLU A 32 2.62 6.78 33.01
CA GLU A 32 1.54 5.81 32.89
C GLU A 32 1.64 5.08 31.54
N VAL A 33 1.61 3.75 31.57
CA VAL A 33 1.60 2.87 30.39
C VAL A 33 0.24 2.19 30.29
N TYR A 34 -0.40 2.31 29.14
CA TYR A 34 -1.72 1.75 28.85
C TYR A 34 -1.62 0.59 27.85
N TYR A 35 -2.41 -0.46 28.06
CA TYR A 35 -2.49 -1.64 27.21
C TYR A 35 -3.95 -2.06 26.98
N GLY A 36 -4.29 -2.28 25.71
CA GLY A 36 -5.66 -2.58 25.29
C GLY A 36 -5.74 -3.81 24.40
N LEU A 37 -5.94 -4.98 24.99
CA LEU A 37 -6.21 -6.21 24.23
C LEU A 37 -7.46 -6.91 24.79
N TRP A 38 -8.44 -7.17 23.91
CA TRP A 38 -9.75 -7.70 24.31
C TRP A 38 -9.59 -9.12 24.89
N GLY A 39 -9.87 -9.28 26.18
CA GLY A 39 -9.76 -10.56 26.90
C GLY A 39 -8.39 -10.88 27.51
N ALA A 40 -7.45 -9.93 27.56
CA ALA A 40 -6.25 -10.04 28.39
C ALA A 40 -6.60 -9.71 29.86
N GLN A 41 -6.18 -10.58 30.79
CA GLN A 41 -6.47 -10.41 32.22
C GLN A 41 -5.19 -10.13 33.02
N ASP A 42 -4.14 -10.92 32.77
CA ASP A 42 -2.84 -10.74 33.43
C ASP A 42 -1.80 -10.34 32.40
N VAL A 43 -1.38 -9.08 32.48
CA VAL A 43 -0.34 -8.50 31.64
C VAL A 43 0.68 -7.83 32.54
N MET A 44 1.95 -8.14 32.29
CA MET A 44 3.08 -7.48 32.91
C MET A 44 3.70 -6.54 31.87
N VAL A 45 4.03 -5.32 32.27
CA VAL A 45 4.92 -4.46 31.49
C VAL A 45 6.36 -4.80 31.89
N ALA A 46 7.17 -5.19 30.91
CA ALA A 46 8.60 -5.41 31.07
C ALA A 46 9.34 -4.14 30.62
N TRP A 47 10.17 -3.55 31.48
CA TRP A 47 10.82 -2.26 31.24
C TRP A 47 12.25 -2.21 31.79
N GLY A 48 13.06 -1.27 31.29
CA GLY A 48 14.50 -1.22 31.57
C GLY A 48 15.32 -2.20 30.71
N ILE A 49 14.78 -2.55 29.53
CA ILE A 49 15.45 -3.36 28.52
C ILE A 49 16.65 -2.57 27.97
N ASP A 50 17.73 -3.26 27.60
CA ASP A 50 18.96 -2.66 27.01
C ASP A 50 19.81 -1.75 27.93
N GLY A 51 19.94 -2.14 29.21
CA GLY A 51 21.08 -1.71 30.03
C GLY A 51 20.84 -0.51 30.96
N TRP A 52 19.60 -0.29 31.37
CA TRP A 52 19.27 0.65 32.43
C TRP A 52 19.84 0.20 33.78
N GLN A 53 20.29 1.15 34.61
CA GLN A 53 20.45 0.88 36.04
C GLN A 53 19.05 0.77 36.66
N PRO A 54 18.73 -0.34 37.36
CA PRO A 54 17.41 -0.53 37.93
C PRO A 54 17.14 0.53 39.00
N VAL A 55 15.94 1.09 38.96
CA VAL A 55 15.46 2.04 39.97
C VAL A 55 15.55 1.40 41.37
N ASP A 56 15.95 2.17 42.37
CA ASP A 56 16.04 1.70 43.76
C ASP A 56 14.71 1.11 44.23
N GLU A 57 14.77 0.09 45.08
CA GLU A 57 13.57 -0.65 45.53
C GLU A 57 12.49 0.24 46.14
N GLU A 58 12.89 1.33 46.80
CA GLU A 58 12.01 2.33 47.40
C GLU A 58 11.15 3.10 46.38
N HIS A 59 11.64 3.24 45.14
CA HIS A 59 11.00 4.00 44.07
C HIS A 59 10.33 3.08 43.04
N ARG A 60 10.29 1.76 43.25
CA ARG A 60 9.66 0.84 42.31
C ARG A 60 8.14 0.84 42.46
N PRO A 61 7.38 0.69 41.35
CA PRO A 61 5.96 0.44 41.42
C PRO A 61 5.65 -0.82 42.25
N PRO A 62 4.50 -0.89 42.94
CA PRO A 62 4.13 -2.04 43.77
C PRO A 62 4.11 -3.35 42.98
N MET A 63 4.65 -4.41 43.57
CA MET A 63 4.75 -5.75 42.96
C MET A 63 5.65 -5.84 41.71
N THR A 64 6.59 -4.91 41.54
CA THR A 64 7.59 -5.01 40.47
C THR A 64 8.67 -6.03 40.81
N THR A 65 8.92 -7.01 39.93
CA THR A 65 10.01 -7.99 40.09
C THR A 65 11.17 -7.65 39.17
N LEU A 66 12.41 -7.82 39.66
CA LEU A 66 13.62 -7.64 38.86
C LEU A 66 14.16 -9.02 38.45
N GLU A 67 14.14 -9.31 37.15
CA GLU A 67 14.65 -10.56 36.59
C GLU A 67 15.65 -10.27 35.48
N ARG A 68 16.90 -10.73 35.65
CA ARG A 68 17.99 -10.58 34.65
C ARG A 68 18.21 -9.14 34.18
N GLY A 69 18.00 -8.16 35.06
CA GLY A 69 18.17 -6.73 34.75
C GLY A 69 16.93 -6.05 34.14
N VAL A 70 15.83 -6.78 33.95
CA VAL A 70 14.56 -6.24 33.45
C VAL A 70 13.53 -6.19 34.57
N LEU A 71 12.85 -5.07 34.72
CA LEU A 71 11.80 -4.85 35.70
C LEU A 71 10.45 -5.28 35.10
N HIS A 72 9.68 -6.08 35.83
CA HIS A 72 8.36 -6.54 35.42
C HIS A 72 7.32 -6.00 36.40
N THR A 73 6.42 -5.13 35.91
CA THR A 73 5.38 -4.52 36.73
C THR A 73 4.00 -5.02 36.28
N PRO A 74 3.14 -5.54 37.18
CA PRO A 74 1.79 -5.95 36.82
C PRO A 74 0.92 -4.75 36.46
N MET A 75 0.17 -4.86 35.37
CA MET A 75 -0.79 -3.84 34.95
C MET A 75 -2.14 -4.03 35.68
N ARG A 76 -2.78 -2.93 36.08
CA ARG A 76 -4.08 -2.90 36.76
C ARG A 76 -5.19 -2.54 35.78
N GLN A 77 -6.37 -3.12 35.95
CA GLN A 77 -7.50 -2.80 35.09
C GLN A 77 -8.17 -1.49 35.53
N GLU A 78 -8.13 -0.47 34.68
CA GLU A 78 -8.79 0.83 34.89
C GLU A 78 -9.54 1.25 33.62
N ALA A 79 -10.82 1.63 33.77
CA ALA A 79 -11.67 2.11 32.67
C ALA A 79 -11.72 1.19 31.41
N GLY A 80 -11.60 -0.13 31.59
CA GLY A 80 -11.61 -1.11 30.49
C GLY A 80 -10.27 -1.28 29.77
N MET A 81 -9.20 -0.66 30.28
CA MET A 81 -7.82 -0.81 29.82
C MET A 81 -6.95 -1.37 30.94
N LEU A 82 -5.77 -1.91 30.61
CA LEU A 82 -4.74 -2.30 31.57
C LEU A 82 -3.74 -1.15 31.67
N VAL A 83 -3.40 -0.72 32.89
CA VAL A 83 -2.59 0.47 33.18
C VAL A 83 -1.50 0.12 34.18
N ALA A 84 -0.26 0.56 33.94
CA ALA A 84 0.82 0.52 34.91
C ALA A 84 1.44 1.92 35.07
N ARG A 85 1.65 2.34 36.32
CA ARG A 85 2.43 3.54 36.63
C ARG A 85 3.87 3.12 36.89
N LEU A 86 4.79 3.66 36.10
CA LEU A 86 6.22 3.36 36.16
C LEU A 86 6.96 4.60 36.64
N THR A 87 7.79 4.44 37.65
CA THR A 87 8.65 5.50 38.17
C THR A 87 10.01 5.37 37.49
N VAL A 88 10.38 6.36 36.69
CA VAL A 88 11.61 6.34 35.86
C VAL A 88 12.44 7.60 36.14
N PRO A 89 13.78 7.56 35.94
CA PRO A 89 14.60 8.77 36.03
C PRO A 89 14.12 9.84 35.04
N ASP A 90 14.22 11.10 35.44
CA ASP A 90 13.93 12.23 34.57
C ASP A 90 14.79 12.14 33.28
N GLU A 91 14.21 12.51 32.13
CA GLU A 91 14.79 12.39 30.77
C GLU A 91 14.98 10.97 30.18
N ALA A 92 14.68 9.91 30.90
CA ALA A 92 15.03 8.56 30.45
C ALA A 92 14.10 8.03 29.33
N ARG A 93 14.71 7.48 28.26
CA ARG A 93 14.01 6.85 27.11
C ARG A 93 13.58 5.42 27.47
N LEU A 94 12.31 5.28 27.82
CA LEU A 94 11.76 4.01 28.31
C LEU A 94 11.53 3.04 27.15
N ASP A 95 12.38 2.02 27.04
CA ASP A 95 12.10 0.82 26.25
C ASP A 95 11.32 -0.19 27.11
N TYR A 96 10.17 -0.63 26.59
CA TYR A 96 9.30 -1.58 27.27
C TYR A 96 8.59 -2.50 26.29
N GLY A 97 8.21 -3.69 26.76
CA GLY A 97 7.39 -4.67 26.05
C GLY A 97 6.30 -5.24 26.96
N PHE A 98 5.32 -5.93 26.36
CA PHE A 98 4.23 -6.53 27.12
C PHE A 98 4.38 -8.04 27.18
N LEU A 99 4.37 -8.57 28.40
CA LEU A 99 4.32 -10.00 28.65
C LEU A 99 2.89 -10.38 29.01
N VAL A 100 2.22 -11.11 28.12
CA VAL A 100 0.87 -11.61 28.35
C VAL A 100 0.98 -13.04 28.90
N THR A 101 0.64 -13.23 30.17
CA THR A 101 0.70 -14.55 30.83
C THR A 101 -0.62 -15.31 30.72
N THR A 102 -1.72 -14.60 30.47
CA THR A 102 -3.06 -15.21 30.40
C THR A 102 -3.91 -14.50 29.35
N ALA A 103 -4.28 -15.19 28.27
CA ALA A 103 -5.29 -14.67 27.35
C ALA A 103 -6.08 -15.77 26.61
N ARG A 104 -7.26 -15.40 26.10
CA ARG A 104 -8.29 -16.21 25.41
C ARG A 104 -9.01 -17.25 26.28
N ASN A 105 -10.21 -16.88 26.71
CA ASN A 105 -11.25 -17.80 27.17
C ASN A 105 -10.84 -18.69 28.37
N GLY A 106 -9.98 -18.19 29.27
CA GLY A 106 -9.55 -18.91 30.46
C GLY A 106 -8.53 -20.04 30.22
N ARG A 107 -7.88 -20.08 29.05
CA ARG A 107 -6.76 -21.02 28.80
C ARG A 107 -5.42 -20.33 29.10
N PHE A 108 -4.55 -21.03 29.83
CA PHE A 108 -3.16 -20.63 30.02
C PHE A 108 -2.44 -20.62 28.67
N ILE A 109 -1.80 -19.51 28.32
CA ILE A 109 -0.91 -19.39 27.16
C ILE A 109 0.52 -19.32 27.71
N THR A 110 1.46 -19.97 27.04
CA THR A 110 2.89 -19.74 27.25
C THR A 110 3.17 -18.23 27.17
N PRO A 111 3.96 -17.63 28.08
CA PRO A 111 4.21 -16.19 28.08
C PRO A 111 4.63 -15.72 26.68
N THR A 112 3.79 -14.90 26.05
CA THR A 112 4.01 -14.44 24.67
C THR A 112 4.39 -12.97 24.75
N TRP A 113 5.48 -12.63 24.08
CA TRP A 113 6.01 -11.28 24.01
C TRP A 113 5.28 -10.52 22.90
N ASP A 114 4.65 -9.39 23.25
CA ASP A 114 3.99 -8.49 22.31
C ASP A 114 4.72 -7.14 22.37
N GLY A 115 5.51 -6.83 21.33
CA GLY A 115 6.28 -5.59 21.26
C GLY A 115 7.10 -5.44 19.97
N ASP A 116 6.69 -4.50 19.12
CA ASP A 116 7.61 -3.71 18.32
C ASP A 116 8.03 -2.52 19.19
N TYR A 117 9.32 -2.40 19.51
CA TYR A 117 9.90 -1.35 20.38
C TYR A 117 9.34 0.04 20.08
N PHE A 118 8.65 0.66 21.05
CA PHE A 118 8.01 1.97 20.90
C PHE A 118 8.78 3.04 21.66
N VAL A 119 9.36 4.02 20.95
CA VAL A 119 10.04 5.17 21.57
C VAL A 119 9.07 6.35 21.67
N PRO A 120 8.58 6.73 22.87
CA PRO A 120 7.67 7.87 23.02
C PRO A 120 8.39 9.23 22.78
N PRO A 121 7.70 10.26 22.27
CA PRO A 121 8.25 11.62 22.20
C PRO A 121 8.46 12.22 23.60
N GLN A 122 9.46 13.11 23.73
CA GLN A 122 9.98 13.67 24.99
C GLN A 122 9.08 14.68 25.74
N THR A 123 7.77 14.63 25.59
CA THR A 123 6.86 15.55 26.30
C THR A 123 5.64 14.82 26.81
N GLU A 124 5.52 14.81 28.14
CA GLU A 124 4.36 14.54 29.02
C GLU A 124 3.29 13.54 28.55
N THR A 125 3.09 12.50 29.38
CA THR A 125 2.06 11.44 29.28
C THR A 125 2.08 10.61 27.98
N ALA A 126 2.80 9.49 28.03
CA ALA A 126 2.85 8.51 26.94
C ALA A 126 1.53 7.74 26.83
N VAL A 127 0.59 8.28 26.05
CA VAL A 127 -0.62 7.56 25.62
C VAL A 127 -0.24 6.63 24.48
N VAL A 128 -0.22 5.32 24.74
CA VAL A 128 -0.13 4.29 23.69
C VAL A 128 -1.50 3.61 23.56
N VAL A 129 -2.21 3.97 22.49
CA VAL A 129 -3.45 3.30 22.07
C VAL A 129 -3.11 2.45 20.84
N PRO A 130 -3.42 1.14 20.83
CA PRO A 130 -3.26 0.31 19.64
C PRO A 130 -4.05 0.89 18.45
N PRO A 131 -3.52 0.81 17.21
CA PRO A 131 -4.02 1.54 16.04
C PRO A 131 -5.46 1.23 15.57
N HIS A 132 -6.21 0.38 16.28
CA HIS A 132 -7.59 0.01 15.96
C HIS A 132 -8.67 0.75 16.77
N PHE A 133 -8.34 1.82 17.50
CA PHE A 133 -9.32 2.57 18.30
C PHE A 133 -9.31 4.11 18.12
N GLN A 134 -8.84 4.63 16.97
CA GLN A 134 -9.00 6.06 16.62
C GLN A 134 -10.30 6.34 15.85
N THR A 135 -11.44 5.99 16.44
CA THR A 135 -12.75 6.52 15.99
C THR A 135 -13.53 6.96 17.21
N GLN A 136 -13.19 8.16 17.71
CA GLN A 136 -14.04 9.11 18.45
C GLN A 136 -13.17 10.07 19.28
N LEU A 137 -12.39 10.95 18.63
CA LEU A 137 -12.02 12.27 19.17
C LEU A 137 -11.24 13.08 18.12
N ALA A 138 -11.95 13.70 17.18
CA ALA A 138 -11.42 14.80 16.37
C ALA A 138 -12.59 15.54 15.68
N ILE A 139 -13.46 16.12 16.50
CA ILE A 139 -14.14 17.36 16.13
C ILE A 139 -13.23 18.47 16.67
N VAL A 140 -13.00 19.52 15.88
CA VAL A 140 -12.06 20.64 16.09
C VAL A 140 -10.65 20.40 15.53
N GLN A 141 -10.54 20.47 14.20
CA GLN A 141 -9.58 21.33 13.50
C GLN A 141 -10.04 21.49 12.05
N THR A 142 -11.18 22.13 11.91
CA THR A 142 -11.68 22.68 10.65
C THR A 142 -10.87 23.94 10.38
N LEU A 143 -10.05 23.95 9.32
CA LEU A 143 -9.73 25.11 8.45
C LEU A 143 -8.52 24.77 7.53
N ALA A 144 -8.75 23.92 6.53
CA ALA A 144 -8.02 23.88 5.25
C ALA A 144 -8.68 22.83 4.35
N THR A 145 -9.83 23.17 3.77
CA THR A 145 -10.53 22.30 2.82
C THR A 145 -10.04 22.53 1.40
N PRO A 146 -9.49 21.51 0.74
CA PRO A 146 -9.81 21.26 -0.66
C PRO A 146 -10.81 20.10 -0.74
N PHE A 147 -12.04 20.48 -1.09
CA PHE A 147 -13.11 19.68 -1.69
C PHE A 147 -12.97 18.14 -1.71
N THR A 148 -13.68 17.52 -0.75
CA THR A 148 -14.45 16.26 -0.82
C THR A 148 -13.96 15.10 -1.71
N PHE A 149 -13.10 14.24 -1.14
CA PHE A 149 -12.99 12.82 -1.54
C PHE A 149 -13.40 11.83 -0.43
N ALA A 150 -13.56 12.31 0.81
CA ALA A 150 -13.98 11.50 1.96
C ALA A 150 -15.44 10.99 1.85
N SER A 151 -16.24 11.51 0.91
CA SER A 151 -17.65 11.18 0.73
C SER A 151 -17.93 10.13 -0.35
N ILE A 152 -17.06 9.94 -1.36
CA ILE A 152 -17.35 9.03 -2.49
C ILE A 152 -16.80 7.61 -2.23
N LEU A 153 -15.63 7.50 -1.58
CA LEU A 153 -15.01 6.22 -1.25
C LEU A 153 -15.89 5.34 -0.32
N PRO A 154 -16.57 5.90 0.70
CA PRO A 154 -17.50 5.13 1.53
C PRO A 154 -18.84 4.83 0.84
N ILE A 155 -19.25 5.55 -0.21
CA ILE A 155 -20.50 5.25 -0.93
C ILE A 155 -20.28 4.05 -1.87
N ILE A 156 -19.12 3.97 -2.52
CA ILE A 156 -18.74 2.83 -3.37
C ILE A 156 -18.40 1.59 -2.52
N MET A 157 -17.75 1.76 -1.36
CA MET A 157 -17.34 0.64 -0.50
C MET A 157 -18.38 0.26 0.57
N GLY A 158 -19.10 1.23 1.13
CA GLY A 158 -20.00 1.06 2.27
C GLY A 158 -21.31 0.37 1.93
N LEU A 159 -21.86 0.56 0.73
CA LEU A 159 -23.02 -0.22 0.27
C LEU A 159 -22.64 -1.70 0.10
N GLY A 160 -21.40 -1.95 -0.34
CA GLY A 160 -20.84 -3.28 -0.58
C GLY A 160 -20.41 -4.03 0.68
N THR A 161 -20.08 -3.35 1.78
CA THR A 161 -19.72 -3.96 3.07
C THR A 161 -20.93 -4.08 4.01
N TYR A 162 -21.87 -3.13 3.97
CA TYR A 162 -23.09 -3.15 4.77
C TYR A 162 -24.07 -4.25 4.34
N LEU A 163 -24.30 -4.41 3.03
CA LEU A 163 -25.16 -5.49 2.51
C LEU A 163 -24.50 -6.87 2.62
N TYR A 164 -23.17 -6.93 2.73
CA TYR A 164 -22.38 -8.15 2.76
C TYR A 164 -22.25 -8.78 4.16
N ARG A 165 -22.24 -7.97 5.23
CA ARG A 165 -22.21 -8.49 6.62
C ARG A 165 -23.41 -9.39 6.94
N GLN A 166 -24.55 -9.22 6.25
CA GLN A 166 -25.81 -9.93 6.54
C GLN A 166 -25.99 -11.26 5.78
N THR A 167 -25.16 -11.56 4.77
CA THR A 167 -25.28 -12.77 3.93
C THR A 167 -24.26 -13.88 4.24
N ARG A 168 -23.44 -13.71 5.29
CA ARG A 168 -22.30 -14.58 5.66
C ARG A 168 -22.67 -16.00 6.13
N LEU A 169 -23.96 -16.30 6.33
CA LEU A 169 -24.37 -17.52 7.05
C LEU A 169 -24.65 -18.76 6.18
N ASN A 170 -24.68 -18.70 4.84
CA ASN A 170 -25.12 -19.86 4.02
C ASN A 170 -24.47 -19.99 2.62
N GLN A 171 -23.19 -19.65 2.43
CA GLN A 171 -22.54 -19.73 1.10
C GLN A 171 -21.61 -20.95 0.92
N PRO A 172 -21.51 -21.52 -0.30
CA PRO A 172 -20.58 -22.61 -0.61
C PRO A 172 -19.12 -22.17 -0.44
N LYS A 173 -18.21 -23.13 -0.13
CA LYS A 173 -16.78 -22.86 0.18
C LYS A 173 -16.06 -21.98 -0.85
N LEU A 174 -16.40 -22.09 -2.14
CA LEU A 174 -15.82 -21.27 -3.21
C LEU A 174 -16.25 -19.80 -3.11
N ALA A 175 -17.53 -19.54 -2.85
CA ALA A 175 -18.06 -18.19 -2.71
C ALA A 175 -17.44 -17.49 -1.49
N GLN A 176 -17.30 -18.21 -0.36
CA GLN A 176 -16.60 -17.71 0.82
C GLN A 176 -15.14 -17.32 0.51
N LYS A 177 -14.42 -18.13 -0.28
CA LYS A 177 -13.04 -17.83 -0.70
C LYS A 177 -12.97 -16.59 -1.58
N LEU A 178 -13.85 -16.47 -2.57
CA LEU A 178 -13.90 -15.29 -3.46
C LEU A 178 -14.19 -14.02 -2.69
N VAL A 179 -15.10 -14.09 -1.71
CA VAL A 179 -15.47 -12.94 -0.87
C VAL A 179 -14.35 -12.56 0.08
N TYR A 180 -13.68 -13.53 0.71
CA TYR A 180 -12.46 -13.27 1.45
C TYR A 180 -11.38 -12.57 0.59
N LEU A 181 -11.14 -13.05 -0.64
CA LEU A 181 -10.15 -12.44 -1.54
C LEU A 181 -10.57 -11.03 -1.98
N ARG A 182 -11.85 -10.80 -2.24
CA ARG A 182 -12.38 -9.46 -2.54
C ARG A 182 -12.16 -8.51 -1.36
N ASP A 183 -12.54 -8.92 -0.16
CA ASP A 183 -12.41 -8.09 1.05
C ASP A 183 -10.95 -7.78 1.33
N LEU A 184 -10.07 -8.78 1.21
CA LEU A 184 -8.63 -8.62 1.35
C LEU A 184 -8.06 -7.67 0.29
N LEU A 185 -8.46 -7.81 -0.98
CA LEU A 185 -8.03 -6.91 -2.05
C LEU A 185 -8.43 -5.47 -1.74
N LEU A 186 -9.68 -5.23 -1.34
CA LEU A 186 -10.18 -3.90 -1.02
C LEU A 186 -9.44 -3.29 0.17
N GLU A 187 -9.18 -4.08 1.21
CA GLU A 187 -8.43 -3.60 2.39
C GLU A 187 -6.98 -3.27 2.03
N LEU A 188 -6.30 -4.13 1.27
CA LEU A 188 -4.92 -3.91 0.86
C LEU A 188 -4.76 -2.72 -0.09
N VAL A 189 -5.69 -2.52 -1.03
CA VAL A 189 -5.72 -1.34 -1.90
C VAL A 189 -5.99 -0.07 -1.08
N SER A 190 -6.94 -0.12 -0.15
CA SER A 190 -7.23 1.00 0.76
C SER A 190 -6.00 1.37 1.60
N ARG A 191 -5.30 0.36 2.13
CA ARG A 191 -4.04 0.51 2.86
C ARG A 191 -2.96 1.14 1.99
N ASP A 192 -2.75 0.65 0.76
CA ASP A 192 -1.75 1.21 -0.17
C ASP A 192 -2.00 2.69 -0.46
N MET A 193 -3.25 3.04 -0.79
CA MET A 193 -3.64 4.43 -1.05
C MET A 193 -3.43 5.34 0.17
N LYS A 194 -3.78 4.88 1.38
CA LYS A 194 -3.59 5.65 2.61
C LYS A 194 -2.10 5.84 2.92
N LEU A 195 -1.29 4.80 2.76
CA LEU A 195 0.14 4.84 3.04
C LEU A 195 0.87 5.76 2.05
N ARG A 196 0.55 5.68 0.76
CA ARG A 196 1.19 6.47 -0.30
C ARG A 196 1.07 7.97 -0.12
N TYR A 197 -0.06 8.44 0.44
CA TYR A 197 -0.31 9.86 0.68
C TYR A 197 -0.28 10.23 2.16
N LYS A 198 0.17 9.33 3.04
CA LYS A 198 0.29 9.57 4.47
C LYS A 198 1.27 10.73 4.71
N ARG A 199 0.89 11.68 5.58
CA ARG A 199 1.70 12.87 5.92
C ARG A 199 2.00 13.81 4.73
N SER A 200 1.34 13.64 3.58
CA SER A 200 1.44 14.58 2.46
C SER A 200 0.44 15.71 2.63
N PHE A 201 0.90 16.96 2.53
CA PHE A 201 0.03 18.15 2.61
C PHE A 201 -1.07 18.13 1.54
N LEU A 202 -0.73 17.77 0.31
CA LEU A 202 -1.67 17.70 -0.82
C LEU A 202 -2.45 16.37 -0.86
N GLY A 203 -2.02 15.36 -0.11
CA GLY A 203 -2.72 14.08 0.00
C GLY A 203 -2.93 13.41 -1.37
N THR A 204 -4.16 12.97 -1.62
CA THR A 204 -4.55 12.28 -2.86
C THR A 204 -4.54 13.17 -4.10
N ALA A 205 -4.47 14.50 -3.96
CA ALA A 205 -4.40 15.41 -5.11
C ALA A 205 -3.18 15.13 -5.99
N TRP A 206 -2.11 14.57 -5.44
CA TRP A 206 -0.94 14.11 -6.20
C TRP A 206 -1.27 13.12 -7.32
N SER A 207 -2.29 12.27 -7.15
CA SER A 207 -2.74 11.35 -8.20
C SER A 207 -3.20 12.05 -9.48
N VAL A 208 -3.65 13.30 -9.35
CA VAL A 208 -4.13 14.14 -10.45
C VAL A 208 -3.08 15.18 -10.86
N ILE A 209 -2.39 15.78 -9.89
CA ILE A 209 -1.37 16.80 -10.14
C ILE A 209 -0.26 16.24 -11.03
N ASN A 210 0.17 14.99 -10.82
CA ASN A 210 1.22 14.37 -11.62
C ASN A 210 0.87 14.30 -13.12
N PRO A 211 -0.24 13.65 -13.53
CA PRO A 211 -0.61 13.59 -14.95
C PRO A 211 -0.99 14.95 -15.54
N LEU A 212 -1.56 15.88 -14.76
CA LEU A 212 -1.83 17.23 -15.24
C LEU A 212 -0.56 18.06 -15.45
N SER A 213 0.45 17.89 -14.59
CA SER A 213 1.74 18.55 -14.76
C SER A 213 2.46 18.03 -16.01
N GLN A 214 2.43 16.71 -16.22
CA GLN A 214 2.94 16.10 -17.45
C GLN A 214 2.17 16.64 -18.67
N LEU A 215 0.84 16.68 -18.61
CA LEU A 215 0.02 17.26 -19.67
C LEU A 215 0.41 18.71 -19.96
N LEU A 216 0.59 19.54 -18.94
CA LEU A 216 0.97 20.95 -19.09
C LEU A 216 2.31 21.09 -19.82
N VAL A 217 3.34 20.35 -19.38
CA VAL A 217 4.68 20.41 -19.99
C VAL A 217 4.63 19.95 -21.45
N PHE A 218 4.04 18.79 -21.72
CA PHE A 218 3.97 18.24 -23.07
C PHE A 218 3.07 19.08 -24.00
N ALA A 219 1.94 19.58 -23.50
CA ALA A 219 1.08 20.49 -24.26
C ALA A 219 1.83 21.80 -24.56
N PHE A 220 2.56 22.37 -23.61
CA PHE A 220 3.36 23.56 -23.85
C PHE A 220 4.37 23.34 -24.99
N ILE A 221 5.14 22.24 -24.92
CA ILE A 221 6.15 21.90 -25.93
C ILE A 221 5.48 21.67 -27.30
N PHE A 222 4.55 20.74 -27.41
CA PHE A 222 4.04 20.28 -28.72
C PHE A 222 2.89 21.13 -29.29
N GLN A 223 2.38 22.09 -28.54
CA GLN A 223 1.40 23.06 -29.06
C GLN A 223 2.04 24.41 -29.39
N PHE A 224 3.06 24.86 -28.64
CA PHE A 224 3.63 26.19 -28.80
C PHE A 224 5.09 26.20 -29.28
N VAL A 225 5.92 25.24 -28.85
CA VAL A 225 7.36 25.22 -29.19
C VAL A 225 7.62 24.43 -30.49
N LEU A 226 7.01 23.24 -30.60
CA LEU A 226 7.09 22.33 -31.74
C LEU A 226 5.66 21.92 -32.15
N PRO A 227 4.89 22.83 -32.78
CA PRO A 227 3.48 22.60 -33.04
C PRO A 227 3.24 21.34 -33.90
N VAL A 228 2.43 20.42 -33.39
CA VAL A 228 1.98 19.23 -34.13
C VAL A 228 0.57 19.43 -34.68
N ASN A 229 0.33 18.96 -35.89
CA ASN A 229 -0.99 19.06 -36.54
C ASN A 229 -1.89 17.89 -36.15
N ILE A 230 -2.26 17.83 -34.86
CA ILE A 230 -3.17 16.79 -34.32
C ILE A 230 -4.43 17.46 -33.78
N PRO A 231 -5.62 17.12 -34.29
CA PRO A 231 -6.88 17.66 -33.77
C PRO A 231 -7.07 17.32 -32.29
N ASN A 232 -7.55 18.29 -31.51
CA ASN A 232 -7.77 18.12 -30.06
C ASN A 232 -6.53 17.61 -29.32
N TYR A 233 -5.33 18.10 -29.68
CA TYR A 233 -4.05 17.62 -29.18
C TYR A 233 -3.99 17.43 -27.66
N THR A 234 -4.48 18.39 -26.87
CA THR A 234 -4.49 18.29 -25.40
C THR A 234 -5.25 17.05 -24.91
N LEU A 235 -6.40 16.71 -25.51
CA LEU A 235 -7.18 15.52 -25.16
C LEU A 235 -6.50 14.25 -25.66
N PHE A 236 -5.96 14.29 -26.88
CA PHE A 236 -5.16 13.19 -27.47
C PHE A 236 -3.98 12.79 -26.58
N LEU A 237 -3.27 13.79 -26.09
CA LEU A 237 -2.12 13.65 -25.19
C LEU A 237 -2.56 13.18 -23.80
N PHE A 238 -3.61 13.77 -23.23
CA PHE A 238 -4.05 13.40 -21.88
C PHE A 238 -4.51 11.94 -21.80
N ILE A 239 -5.26 11.46 -22.78
CA ILE A 239 -5.63 10.03 -22.87
C ILE A 239 -4.39 9.16 -22.90
N GLY A 240 -3.39 9.51 -23.72
CA GLY A 240 -2.14 8.77 -23.81
C GLY A 240 -1.38 8.72 -22.49
N ILE A 241 -1.26 9.86 -21.82
CA ILE A 241 -0.62 9.98 -20.50
C ILE A 241 -1.32 9.09 -19.48
N LEU A 242 -2.65 9.11 -19.40
CA LEU A 242 -3.39 8.33 -18.41
C LEU A 242 -3.24 6.82 -18.64
N VAL A 243 -3.39 6.36 -19.88
CA VAL A 243 -3.26 4.94 -20.25
C VAL A 243 -1.85 4.45 -19.94
N TRP A 244 -0.84 5.24 -20.33
CA TRP A 244 0.56 4.90 -20.09
C TRP A 244 0.93 4.91 -18.61
N ASN A 245 0.55 5.95 -17.87
CA ASN A 245 0.89 6.08 -16.45
C ASN A 245 0.22 4.98 -15.62
N TRP A 246 -0.98 4.53 -16.01
CA TRP A 246 -1.58 3.37 -15.38
C TRP A 246 -0.76 2.09 -15.64
N PHE A 247 -0.42 1.82 -16.89
CA PHE A 247 0.36 0.64 -17.25
C PHE A 247 1.75 0.63 -16.58
N SER A 248 2.53 1.69 -16.78
CA SER A 248 3.90 1.79 -16.27
C SER A 248 3.95 1.83 -14.75
N GLY A 249 3.08 2.60 -14.10
CA GLY A 249 3.00 2.66 -12.64
C GLY A 249 2.61 1.33 -12.00
N SER A 250 1.69 0.59 -12.64
CA SER A 250 1.31 -0.76 -12.18
C SER A 250 2.47 -1.74 -12.27
N LEU A 251 3.16 -1.74 -13.41
CA LEU A 251 4.24 -2.69 -13.66
C LEU A 251 5.44 -2.42 -12.74
N TYR A 252 5.81 -1.15 -12.56
CA TYR A 252 6.89 -0.75 -11.67
C TYR A 252 6.58 -1.09 -10.21
N ALA A 253 5.44 -0.64 -9.67
CA ALA A 253 5.06 -0.91 -8.28
C ALA A 253 4.82 -2.41 -8.02
N GLY A 254 4.32 -3.12 -9.02
CA GLY A 254 4.03 -4.54 -8.92
C GLY A 254 5.28 -5.42 -9.01
N ALA A 255 6.34 -5.01 -9.73
CA ALA A 255 7.61 -5.72 -9.75
C ALA A 255 8.24 -5.80 -8.35
N SER A 256 8.26 -4.67 -7.62
CA SER A 256 8.82 -4.58 -6.27
C SER A 256 7.85 -5.00 -5.15
N VAL A 257 6.63 -5.45 -5.46
CA VAL A 257 5.56 -5.63 -4.46
C VAL A 257 5.89 -6.68 -3.41
N ILE A 258 6.68 -7.69 -3.78
CA ILE A 258 7.07 -8.78 -2.88
C ILE A 258 8.13 -8.27 -1.89
N ILE A 259 9.20 -7.66 -2.41
CA ILE A 259 10.32 -7.13 -1.61
C ILE A 259 9.86 -6.00 -0.68
N SER A 260 8.86 -5.21 -1.09
CA SER A 260 8.32 -4.11 -0.28
C SER A 260 7.32 -4.54 0.80
N ASN A 261 6.88 -5.79 0.83
CA ASN A 261 5.88 -6.28 1.79
C ASN A 261 6.28 -7.60 2.50
N PRO A 262 7.48 -7.72 3.08
CA PRO A 262 7.98 -8.98 3.65
C PRO A 262 7.10 -9.51 4.80
N SER A 263 6.55 -8.61 5.62
CA SER A 263 5.68 -8.98 6.75
C SER A 263 4.40 -9.70 6.34
N LEU A 264 3.87 -9.42 5.14
CA LEU A 264 2.71 -10.14 4.61
C LEU A 264 3.09 -11.51 4.07
N ILE A 265 4.31 -11.66 3.54
CA ILE A 265 4.76 -12.88 2.87
C ILE A 265 5.14 -13.95 3.88
N ILE A 266 5.76 -13.55 5.00
CA ILE A 266 6.14 -14.45 6.09
C ILE A 266 4.90 -14.94 6.87
N GLN A 267 3.76 -14.25 6.77
CA GLN A 267 2.54 -14.61 7.49
C GLN A 267 1.96 -15.96 6.99
N PRO A 268 1.83 -16.98 7.86
CA PRO A 268 1.30 -18.28 7.46
C PRO A 268 -0.12 -18.18 6.89
N GLY A 269 -0.31 -18.77 5.70
CA GLY A 269 -1.63 -18.83 5.04
C GLY A 269 -2.04 -17.57 4.28
N PHE A 270 -1.19 -16.55 4.20
CA PHE A 270 -1.47 -15.35 3.40
C PHE A 270 -1.45 -15.66 1.89
N PRO A 271 -2.46 -15.23 1.11
CA PRO A 271 -2.51 -15.50 -0.33
C PRO A 271 -1.61 -14.54 -1.12
N VAL A 272 -0.30 -14.78 -1.14
CA VAL A 272 0.74 -13.89 -1.71
C VAL A 272 0.45 -13.43 -3.16
N ALA A 273 -0.21 -14.27 -3.97
CA ALA A 273 -0.61 -13.92 -5.34
C ALA A 273 -1.54 -12.71 -5.45
N ILE A 274 -2.18 -12.28 -4.34
CA ILE A 274 -3.00 -11.07 -4.35
C ILE A 274 -2.17 -9.79 -4.48
N LEU A 275 -0.88 -9.80 -4.11
CA LEU A 275 -0.05 -8.60 -4.04
C LEU A 275 0.17 -7.92 -5.42
N PRO A 276 0.55 -8.65 -6.50
CA PRO A 276 0.58 -8.06 -7.84
C PRO A 276 -0.75 -7.44 -8.28
N ILE A 277 -1.89 -8.06 -7.91
CA ILE A 277 -3.22 -7.53 -8.23
C ILE A 277 -3.47 -6.23 -7.45
N VAL A 278 -3.08 -6.16 -6.17
CA VAL A 278 -3.18 -4.94 -5.35
C VAL A 278 -2.40 -3.78 -6.00
N ALA A 279 -1.20 -4.03 -6.53
CA ALA A 279 -0.41 -3.00 -7.21
C ALA A 279 -1.13 -2.44 -8.45
N VAL A 280 -1.63 -3.31 -9.31
CA VAL A 280 -2.38 -2.90 -10.52
C VAL A 280 -3.69 -2.19 -10.16
N ALA A 281 -4.42 -2.69 -9.15
CA ALA A 281 -5.68 -2.11 -8.69
C ALA A 281 -5.48 -0.74 -8.04
N SER A 282 -4.40 -0.56 -7.29
CA SER A 282 -4.04 0.73 -6.67
C SER A 282 -3.77 1.80 -7.73
N GLN A 283 -3.05 1.45 -8.80
CA GLN A 283 -2.84 2.37 -9.91
C GLN A 283 -4.10 2.56 -10.78
N LEU A 284 -4.98 1.56 -10.88
CA LEU A 284 -6.30 1.71 -11.50
C LEU A 284 -7.13 2.77 -10.76
N VAL A 285 -7.07 2.84 -9.43
CA VAL A 285 -7.74 3.90 -8.66
C VAL A 285 -7.25 5.28 -9.11
N HIS A 286 -5.95 5.49 -9.32
CA HIS A 286 -5.42 6.76 -9.85
C HIS A 286 -5.94 7.09 -11.24
N PHE A 287 -5.97 6.09 -12.12
CA PHE A 287 -6.57 6.24 -13.45
C PHE A 287 -8.04 6.65 -13.37
N LEU A 288 -8.84 5.96 -12.53
CA LEU A 288 -10.26 6.25 -12.34
C LEU A 288 -10.52 7.63 -11.73
N ILE A 289 -9.65 8.12 -10.85
CA ILE A 289 -9.72 9.50 -10.32
C ILE A 289 -9.51 10.53 -11.44
N ALA A 290 -8.68 10.22 -12.44
CA ALA A 290 -8.43 11.11 -13.57
C ALA A 290 -9.53 11.08 -14.64
N ILE A 291 -10.34 10.02 -14.72
CA ILE A 291 -11.42 9.88 -15.71
C ILE A 291 -12.44 11.04 -15.65
N PRO A 292 -13.00 11.44 -14.49
CA PRO A 292 -13.91 12.58 -14.42
C PRO A 292 -13.34 13.88 -15.00
N ILE A 293 -12.03 14.11 -14.79
CA ILE A 293 -11.34 15.30 -15.32
C ILE A 293 -11.25 15.20 -16.84
N LEU A 294 -10.87 14.04 -17.37
CA LEU A 294 -10.86 13.79 -18.81
C LEU A 294 -12.25 13.98 -19.44
N LEU A 295 -13.31 13.45 -18.81
CA LEU A 295 -14.68 13.61 -19.29
C LEU A 295 -15.11 15.08 -19.28
N ALA A 296 -14.78 15.83 -18.23
CA ALA A 296 -15.04 17.27 -18.18
C ALA A 296 -14.33 18.02 -19.31
N MET A 297 -13.06 17.68 -19.59
CA MET A 297 -12.30 18.27 -20.69
C MET A 297 -12.92 17.96 -22.07
N LEU A 298 -13.41 16.73 -22.29
CA LEU A 298 -14.11 16.34 -23.52
C LEU A 298 -15.36 17.20 -23.74
N LEU A 299 -16.17 17.39 -22.70
CA LEU A 299 -17.38 18.20 -22.75
C LEU A 299 -17.08 19.69 -23.00
N ILE A 300 -16.08 20.26 -22.32
CA ILE A 300 -15.66 21.65 -22.50
C ILE A 300 -15.16 21.91 -23.93
N LYS A 301 -14.47 20.93 -24.52
CA LYS A 301 -13.97 21.00 -25.91
C LYS A 301 -15.03 20.67 -26.96
N GLY A 302 -16.26 20.36 -26.55
CA GLY A 302 -17.36 20.05 -27.46
C GLY A 302 -17.20 18.72 -28.19
N VAL A 303 -16.38 17.79 -27.67
CA VAL A 303 -16.27 16.44 -28.24
C VAL A 303 -17.50 15.64 -27.82
N PRO A 304 -18.32 15.13 -28.77
CA PRO A 304 -19.57 14.45 -28.43
C PRO A 304 -19.27 13.10 -27.76
N LEU A 305 -19.91 12.85 -26.61
CA LEU A 305 -19.87 11.54 -25.97
C LEU A 305 -20.84 10.59 -26.68
N THR A 306 -20.32 9.74 -27.55
CA THR A 306 -21.08 8.72 -28.26
C THR A 306 -21.33 7.50 -27.37
N ALA A 307 -22.32 6.67 -27.72
CA ALA A 307 -22.62 5.40 -27.04
C ALA A 307 -21.43 4.42 -26.98
N THR A 308 -20.38 4.64 -27.78
CA THR A 308 -19.10 3.90 -27.71
C THR A 308 -18.46 3.97 -26.34
N ILE A 309 -18.74 5.00 -25.52
CA ILE A 309 -18.22 5.11 -24.15
C ILE A 309 -18.64 3.93 -23.26
N LEU A 310 -19.74 3.24 -23.59
CA LEU A 310 -20.17 2.03 -22.89
C LEU A 310 -19.17 0.87 -23.05
N LEU A 311 -18.27 0.93 -24.02
CA LEU A 311 -17.17 -0.03 -24.19
C LEU A 311 -15.96 0.29 -23.30
N LEU A 312 -15.90 1.46 -22.67
CA LEU A 312 -14.78 1.88 -21.83
C LEU A 312 -14.48 0.87 -20.69
N PRO A 313 -15.48 0.34 -19.95
CA PRO A 313 -15.22 -0.68 -18.92
C PRO A 313 -14.59 -1.97 -19.49
N ILE A 314 -14.91 -2.35 -20.72
CA ILE A 314 -14.34 -3.54 -21.38
C ILE A 314 -12.88 -3.30 -21.71
N ILE A 315 -12.52 -2.11 -22.22
CA ILE A 315 -11.11 -1.76 -22.51
C ILE A 315 -10.29 -1.66 -21.22
N ILE A 316 -10.87 -1.07 -20.16
CA ILE A 316 -10.24 -1.04 -18.83
C ILE A 316 -10.01 -2.46 -18.32
N LEU A 317 -10.99 -3.36 -18.43
CA LEU A 317 -10.84 -4.76 -18.03
C LEU A 317 -9.73 -5.46 -18.82
N LEU A 318 -9.68 -5.28 -20.13
CA LEU A 318 -8.64 -5.86 -20.99
C LEU A 318 -7.24 -5.37 -20.58
N GLN A 319 -7.07 -4.05 -20.39
CA GLN A 319 -5.81 -3.49 -19.90
C GLN A 319 -5.45 -4.02 -18.52
N THR A 320 -6.43 -4.20 -17.62
CA THR A 320 -6.22 -4.77 -16.29
C THR A 320 -5.66 -6.19 -16.39
N ILE A 321 -6.28 -7.06 -17.20
CA ILE A 321 -5.85 -8.45 -17.40
C ILE A 321 -4.43 -8.49 -17.99
N PHE A 322 -4.18 -7.71 -19.04
CA PHE A 322 -2.86 -7.60 -19.66
C PHE A 322 -1.78 -7.18 -18.64
N THR A 323 -2.06 -6.13 -17.88
CA THR A 323 -1.11 -5.54 -16.94
C THR A 323 -0.85 -6.48 -15.76
N ILE A 324 -1.89 -7.15 -15.22
CA ILE A 324 -1.72 -8.16 -14.16
C ILE A 324 -0.82 -9.31 -14.65
N GLY A 325 -1.02 -9.79 -15.88
CA GLY A 325 -0.20 -10.88 -16.42
C GLY A 325 1.29 -10.52 -16.48
N LEU A 326 1.63 -9.33 -16.99
CA LEU A 326 3.01 -8.83 -16.97
C LEU A 326 3.53 -8.61 -15.55
N THR A 327 2.69 -8.08 -14.67
CA THR A 327 3.08 -7.75 -13.30
C THR A 327 3.43 -9.02 -12.51
N TYR A 328 2.68 -10.10 -12.68
CA TYR A 328 3.06 -11.40 -12.10
C TYR A 328 4.43 -11.86 -12.56
N TYR A 329 4.69 -11.77 -13.86
CA TYR A 329 5.98 -12.17 -14.43
C TYR A 329 7.12 -11.30 -13.89
N MET A 330 6.97 -9.97 -13.87
CA MET A 330 7.98 -9.06 -13.34
C MET A 330 8.22 -9.27 -11.84
N ALA A 331 7.16 -9.44 -11.04
CA ALA A 331 7.28 -9.70 -9.61
C ALA A 331 8.05 -11.00 -9.32
N ALA A 332 7.83 -12.04 -10.13
CA ALA A 332 8.54 -13.31 -9.98
C ALA A 332 10.04 -13.18 -10.24
N ILE A 333 10.44 -12.42 -11.28
CA ILE A 333 11.85 -12.26 -11.65
C ILE A 333 12.55 -11.30 -10.67
N GLN A 334 11.89 -10.22 -10.26
CA GLN A 334 12.47 -9.19 -9.39
C GLN A 334 12.97 -9.76 -8.05
N VAL A 335 12.26 -10.74 -7.49
CA VAL A 335 12.64 -11.36 -6.21
C VAL A 335 14.00 -12.03 -6.31
N THR A 336 14.26 -12.77 -7.40
CA THR A 336 15.54 -13.43 -7.65
C THR A 336 16.61 -12.44 -8.17
N PHE A 337 16.21 -11.45 -8.97
CA PHE A 337 17.11 -10.50 -9.62
C PHE A 337 16.73 -9.06 -9.27
N ARG A 338 17.39 -8.50 -8.26
CA ARG A 338 17.09 -7.15 -7.74
C ARG A 338 17.31 -6.03 -8.77
N ASP A 339 18.20 -6.26 -9.75
CA ASP A 339 18.50 -5.28 -10.82
C ASP A 339 17.34 -5.06 -11.81
N ILE A 340 16.33 -5.94 -11.79
CA ILE A 340 15.15 -5.82 -12.65
C ILE A 340 14.41 -4.50 -12.39
N GLU A 341 14.50 -3.90 -11.20
CA GLU A 341 13.83 -2.62 -10.89
C GLU A 341 14.42 -1.49 -11.74
N TYR A 342 15.76 -1.42 -11.81
CA TYR A 342 16.47 -0.43 -12.62
C TYR A 342 16.24 -0.67 -14.12
N LEU A 343 16.34 -1.93 -14.55
CA LEU A 343 16.10 -2.30 -15.95
C LEU A 343 14.67 -1.99 -16.37
N LEU A 344 13.69 -2.24 -15.50
CA LEU A 344 12.29 -1.94 -15.74
C LEU A 344 12.05 -0.43 -15.81
N GLY A 345 12.68 0.36 -14.94
CA GLY A 345 12.64 1.82 -15.02
C GLY A 345 13.10 2.35 -16.38
N ILE A 346 14.25 1.85 -16.87
CA ILE A 346 14.79 2.20 -18.19
C ILE A 346 13.84 1.73 -19.31
N ALA A 347 13.36 0.49 -19.24
CA ALA A 347 12.48 -0.09 -20.25
C ALA A 347 11.14 0.67 -20.35
N LEU A 348 10.56 1.06 -19.22
CA LEU A 348 9.35 1.89 -19.17
C LEU A 348 9.62 3.30 -19.70
N MET A 349 10.74 3.93 -19.35
CA MET A 349 11.11 5.22 -19.91
C MET A 349 11.19 5.16 -21.45
N LEU A 350 11.92 4.19 -22.01
CA LEU A 350 12.02 3.99 -23.46
C LEU A 350 10.67 3.63 -24.07
N GLY A 351 9.89 2.78 -23.41
CA GLY A 351 8.56 2.37 -23.83
C GLY A 351 7.58 3.53 -23.98
N PHE A 352 7.69 4.57 -23.13
CA PHE A 352 6.89 5.79 -23.26
C PHE A 352 7.14 6.49 -24.61
N TYR A 353 8.40 6.62 -25.02
CA TYR A 353 8.78 7.26 -26.29
C TYR A 353 8.50 6.37 -27.50
N LEU A 354 8.60 5.05 -27.35
CA LEU A 354 8.24 4.06 -28.38
C LEU A 354 6.72 3.82 -28.50
N THR A 355 5.93 4.40 -27.62
CA THR A 355 4.47 4.40 -27.70
C THR A 355 4.03 5.78 -28.20
N PRO A 356 3.06 5.89 -29.13
CA PRO A 356 2.61 7.17 -29.69
C PRO A 356 1.70 7.91 -28.70
N VAL A 357 2.23 8.23 -27.52
CA VAL A 357 1.53 8.92 -26.43
C VAL A 357 1.32 10.39 -26.78
N PHE A 358 2.36 11.07 -27.27
CA PHE A 358 2.35 12.51 -27.57
C PHE A 358 2.46 12.84 -29.06
N TYR A 359 2.54 11.83 -29.93
CA TYR A 359 2.62 11.97 -31.39
C TYR A 359 1.70 10.97 -32.09
N ASP A 360 1.45 11.19 -33.38
CA ASP A 360 0.62 10.31 -34.22
C ASP A 360 1.51 9.39 -35.08
N ILE A 361 1.10 8.12 -35.21
CA ILE A 361 1.76 7.12 -36.06
C ILE A 361 1.67 7.52 -37.54
N ALA A 362 0.59 8.21 -37.94
CA ALA A 362 0.38 8.64 -39.33
C ALA A 362 1.49 9.57 -39.85
N ASN A 363 2.20 10.26 -38.95
CA ASN A 363 3.30 11.16 -39.30
C ASN A 363 4.65 10.45 -39.40
N MET A 364 4.72 9.15 -39.14
CA MET A 364 5.98 8.38 -39.18
C MET A 364 6.21 7.67 -40.51
N PRO A 365 7.48 7.54 -40.95
CA PRO A 365 7.83 6.75 -42.13
C PRO A 365 7.28 5.33 -42.06
N GLU A 366 6.70 4.83 -43.16
CA GLU A 366 6.03 3.51 -43.22
C GLU A 366 6.91 2.36 -42.71
N GLN A 367 8.23 2.42 -42.99
CA GLN A 367 9.20 1.42 -42.56
C GLN A 367 9.28 1.22 -41.03
N TYR A 368 8.83 2.18 -40.22
CA TYR A 368 8.83 2.07 -38.76
C TYR A 368 7.45 1.76 -38.18
N GLN A 369 6.38 1.86 -38.97
CA GLN A 369 5.01 1.66 -38.50
C GLN A 369 4.76 0.22 -37.99
N PHE A 370 5.49 -0.78 -38.53
CA PHE A 370 5.35 -2.17 -38.09
C PHE A 370 5.74 -2.36 -36.61
N VAL A 371 6.73 -1.62 -36.10
CA VAL A 371 7.19 -1.72 -34.70
C VAL A 371 6.07 -1.34 -33.74
N TYR A 372 5.27 -0.34 -34.12
CA TYR A 372 4.13 0.13 -33.31
C TYR A 372 2.98 -0.87 -33.31
N GLN A 373 2.76 -1.58 -34.42
CA GLN A 373 1.73 -2.61 -34.51
C GLN A 373 2.04 -3.82 -33.63
N LEU A 374 3.32 -4.07 -33.32
CA LEU A 374 3.74 -5.14 -32.41
C LEU A 374 3.54 -4.79 -30.94
N ASN A 375 3.44 -3.51 -30.58
CA ASN A 375 3.33 -3.07 -29.20
C ASN A 375 1.87 -3.17 -28.70
N PRO A 376 1.55 -4.07 -27.74
CA PRO A 376 0.19 -4.28 -27.25
C PRO A 376 -0.46 -3.03 -26.63
N ILE A 377 0.35 -2.13 -26.06
CA ILE A 377 -0.13 -0.88 -25.46
C ILE A 377 -0.62 0.09 -26.54
N VAL A 378 -0.07 0.04 -27.75
CA VAL A 378 -0.55 0.85 -28.88
C VAL A 378 -1.99 0.47 -29.24
N THR A 379 -2.30 -0.83 -29.25
CA THR A 379 -3.67 -1.31 -29.48
C THR A 379 -4.64 -0.80 -28.41
N LEU A 380 -4.26 -0.83 -27.13
CA LEU A 380 -5.07 -0.27 -26.04
C LEU A 380 -5.26 1.24 -26.20
N LEU A 381 -4.16 1.97 -26.42
CA LEU A 381 -4.18 3.43 -26.58
C LEU A 381 -5.11 3.86 -27.72
N ASN A 382 -5.01 3.18 -28.87
CA ASN A 382 -5.87 3.44 -30.02
C ASN A 382 -7.34 3.11 -29.70
N ALA A 383 -7.62 2.08 -28.91
CA ALA A 383 -8.98 1.76 -28.49
C ALA A 383 -9.57 2.86 -27.57
N TYR A 384 -8.80 3.38 -26.61
CA TYR A 384 -9.25 4.53 -25.79
C TYR A 384 -9.52 5.77 -26.64
N ARG A 385 -8.62 6.10 -27.58
CA ARG A 385 -8.79 7.25 -28.48
C ARG A 385 -9.99 7.07 -29.41
N ALA A 386 -10.18 5.88 -29.99
CA ALA A 386 -11.34 5.57 -30.83
C ALA A 386 -12.65 5.82 -30.08
N ILE A 387 -12.75 5.33 -28.84
CA ILE A 387 -13.97 5.45 -28.03
C ILE A 387 -14.18 6.89 -27.53
N LEU A 388 -13.15 7.54 -26.99
CA LEU A 388 -13.27 8.79 -26.24
C LEU A 388 -13.12 10.05 -27.10
N LEU A 389 -12.26 10.03 -28.13
CA LEU A 389 -12.02 11.19 -29.01
C LEU A 389 -12.84 11.13 -30.28
N HIS A 390 -12.90 9.94 -30.90
CA HIS A 390 -13.43 9.79 -32.24
C HIS A 390 -14.89 9.31 -32.26
N GLY A 391 -15.42 8.82 -31.13
CA GLY A 391 -16.76 8.25 -31.08
C GLY A 391 -16.93 7.01 -31.97
N GLN A 392 -15.84 6.30 -32.24
CA GLN A 392 -15.78 5.14 -33.14
C GLN A 392 -15.61 3.83 -32.37
N LEU A 393 -16.05 2.74 -32.99
CA LEU A 393 -15.76 1.40 -32.47
C LEU A 393 -14.25 1.12 -32.59
N PRO A 394 -13.63 0.58 -31.54
CA PRO A 394 -12.23 0.18 -31.61
C PRO A 394 -12.05 -0.98 -32.60
N ASN A 395 -10.83 -1.14 -33.11
CA ASN A 395 -10.51 -2.20 -34.06
C ASN A 395 -10.67 -3.59 -33.40
N LEU A 396 -11.78 -4.27 -33.69
CA LEU A 396 -12.13 -5.55 -33.08
C LEU A 396 -11.10 -6.65 -33.33
N PRO A 397 -10.55 -6.85 -34.56
CA PRO A 397 -9.52 -7.87 -34.78
C PRO A 397 -8.30 -7.69 -33.88
N SER A 398 -7.80 -6.46 -33.76
CA SER A 398 -6.64 -6.15 -32.92
C SER A 398 -6.95 -6.37 -31.44
N LEU A 399 -8.18 -6.03 -30.99
CA LEU A 399 -8.61 -6.29 -29.62
C LEU A 399 -8.76 -7.78 -29.31
N LEU A 400 -9.23 -8.60 -30.25
CA LEU A 400 -9.32 -10.05 -30.08
C LEU A 400 -7.94 -10.70 -29.98
N ILE A 401 -7.01 -10.29 -30.84
CA ILE A 401 -5.61 -10.73 -30.78
C ILE A 401 -5.01 -10.32 -29.43
N LEU A 402 -5.18 -9.06 -29.02
CA LEU A 402 -4.71 -8.57 -27.74
C LEU A 402 -5.33 -9.31 -26.56
N THR A 403 -6.62 -9.66 -26.64
CA THR A 403 -7.30 -10.47 -25.61
C THR A 403 -6.64 -11.85 -25.50
N GLY A 404 -6.37 -12.52 -26.63
CA GLY A 404 -5.64 -13.78 -26.66
C GLY A 404 -4.24 -13.66 -26.03
N ILE A 405 -3.47 -12.64 -26.42
CA ILE A 405 -2.15 -12.35 -25.85
C ILE A 405 -2.24 -12.11 -24.34
N SER A 406 -3.23 -11.33 -23.90
CA SER A 406 -3.42 -10.98 -22.48
C SER A 406 -3.76 -12.20 -21.63
N LEU A 407 -4.60 -13.11 -22.13
CA LEU A 407 -4.93 -14.36 -21.44
C LEU A 407 -3.76 -15.33 -21.38
N LEU A 408 -2.98 -15.44 -22.46
CA LEU A 408 -1.75 -16.25 -22.49
C LEU A 408 -0.73 -15.71 -21.50
N LEU A 409 -0.54 -14.40 -21.49
CA LEU A 409 0.40 -13.71 -20.62
C LEU A 409 -0.02 -13.78 -19.14
N LEU A 410 -1.32 -13.65 -18.85
CA LEU A 410 -1.86 -13.87 -17.52
C LEU A 410 -1.63 -15.30 -17.05
N SER A 411 -1.92 -16.29 -17.90
CA SER A 411 -1.74 -17.70 -17.57
C SER A 411 -0.27 -18.06 -17.36
N PHE A 412 0.62 -17.57 -18.23
CA PHE A 412 2.05 -17.77 -18.14
C PHE A 412 2.65 -17.05 -16.93
N GLY A 413 2.40 -15.75 -16.79
CA GLY A 413 2.89 -14.94 -15.68
C GLY A 413 2.44 -15.48 -14.33
N TYR A 414 1.17 -15.86 -14.19
CA TYR A 414 0.65 -16.46 -12.96
C TYR A 414 1.33 -17.80 -12.62
N ARG A 415 1.55 -18.68 -13.61
CA ARG A 415 2.27 -19.95 -13.38
C ARG A 415 3.71 -19.72 -12.94
N THR A 416 4.42 -18.81 -13.61
CA THR A 416 5.79 -18.44 -13.25
C THR A 416 5.85 -17.87 -11.84
N PHE A 417 4.91 -16.99 -11.48
CA PHE A 417 4.80 -16.43 -10.14
C PHE A 417 4.52 -17.50 -9.08
N GLN A 418 3.60 -18.42 -9.33
CA GLN A 418 3.33 -19.53 -8.40
C GLN A 418 4.57 -20.39 -8.17
N ASN A 419 5.32 -20.70 -9.23
CA ASN A 419 6.55 -21.48 -9.10
C ASN A 419 7.62 -20.71 -8.31
N ALA A 420 7.77 -19.41 -8.54
CA ALA A 420 8.70 -18.58 -7.79
C ALA A 420 8.28 -18.41 -6.30
N SER A 421 6.97 -18.46 -6.02
CA SER A 421 6.45 -18.21 -4.67
C SER A 421 6.90 -19.19 -3.59
N TYR A 422 7.37 -20.39 -3.97
CA TYR A 422 7.94 -21.35 -3.02
C TYR A 422 9.24 -20.87 -2.39
N HIS A 423 9.99 -20.00 -3.08
CA HIS A 423 11.30 -19.51 -2.64
C HIS A 423 11.27 -18.09 -2.06
N PHE A 424 10.12 -17.41 -2.07
CA PHE A 424 10.05 -16.02 -1.63
C PHE A 424 10.52 -15.78 -0.20
N VAL A 425 10.26 -16.72 0.72
CA VAL A 425 10.71 -16.59 2.12
C VAL A 425 12.23 -16.79 2.25
N GLU A 426 12.84 -17.54 1.35
CA GLU A 426 14.29 -17.80 1.34
C GLU A 426 15.07 -16.63 0.71
N GLU A 427 14.45 -15.92 -0.24
CA GLU A 427 15.07 -14.83 -1.02
C GLU A 427 14.89 -13.43 -0.39
N LEU A 428 13.97 -13.29 0.57
CA LEU A 428 13.75 -12.09 1.37
C LEU A 428 14.71 -12.03 2.56
#